data_AF-A0A8C6TSJ9-F1
#
_entry.id   AF-A0A8C6TSJ9-F1
#
_cell.length_a   1.000
_cell.length_b   1.000
_cell.length_c   1.000
_cell.angle_alpha   90.00
_cell.angle_beta   90.00
_cell.angle_gamma   90.00
#
_symmetry.space_group_name_H-M   'P 1'
#
loop_
_entity.id
_entity.type
_entity.pdbx_description
1 polymer ?
#
loop_
_entity_poly.entity_id
_entity_poly.type
_entity_poly.pdbx_seq_one_letter_code
_entity_poly.pdbx_strand_id
1 'polypeptide(L)'
;YYCVLFMQTDNARERALDNMMDGVLEVKKEYVLKMEIPTPEFVLTKPESQWSEEEKKMYKEYERKSKELNEEKEKYRKVMEAEMKKLQTATMEATEKFDETIAKLFERKMKCEMAVNQVKHYIFFYSKCKDPSSSGGVLYRQDEIGEEVMRCEEDLEQFRMTYDTIVAEDKVGFILIQKEFSDVPGHFVDELYKLFKRRPRAQKMRDPAQCGSLALDNLGKLLKAVDEMDSHQNMPQDLNPIIWERFCVFRRTKIEKEHKVKMNALTFAEMQAFLQKRREEERATNEEIKVISEELERLHKVKNRFAVDIMVQVLLKQSQVEVPNTELTADYSDSVLLHRSVVEDLNKNIRVGQSSISTMVECKDFRKHIIQQEWEHKKRRMQIEDLQSKTRDIQTFKISEEQREVILSSTKSHLKNVEHRRKKIEQLERQVKMYVYTFVWFVETDNPSLKAEERYQEILQRRKLKDLAQAQVEELGFLWAEVERLRTKNFPSLNHQCILGGNLPMVC
;
A
#
# COMPACT_ATOMS: atom_id res chain seq x y z
N TYR A 1 45.67 -27.08 78.07
CA TYR A 1 44.49 -26.39 78.62
C TYR A 1 43.64 -25.97 77.42
N TYR A 2 42.57 -26.66 77.01
CA TYR A 2 41.41 -27.13 77.78
C TYR A 2 40.93 -28.51 77.28
N CYS A 3 40.57 -29.38 78.23
CA CYS A 3 39.71 -30.54 78.02
C CYS A 3 38.31 -30.08 77.60
N VAL A 4 37.73 -30.71 76.58
CA VAL A 4 36.28 -30.78 76.40
C VAL A 4 35.91 -32.26 76.35
N LEU A 5 35.07 -32.65 77.31
CA LEU A 5 34.57 -34.00 77.52
C LEU A 5 33.93 -34.57 76.24
N PHE A 6 34.35 -35.76 75.86
CA PHE A 6 33.61 -36.65 74.98
C PHE A 6 32.45 -37.26 75.81
N MET A 7 31.32 -36.57 75.90
CA MET A 7 30.07 -37.22 76.30
C MET A 7 29.52 -37.94 75.06
N GLN A 8 29.85 -39.21 74.91
CA GLN A 8 29.08 -40.13 74.08
C GLN A 8 27.69 -40.29 74.70
N THR A 9 26.77 -39.39 74.38
CA THR A 9 25.35 -39.69 74.49
C THR A 9 25.03 -40.69 73.40
N ASP A 10 24.96 -41.95 73.78
CA ASP A 10 24.65 -43.07 72.91
C ASP A 10 23.23 -42.94 72.35
N ASN A 11 23.11 -42.31 71.17
CA ASN A 11 21.87 -41.84 70.58
C ASN A 11 21.10 -43.04 70.00
N ALA A 12 20.23 -43.65 70.81
CA ALA A 12 19.48 -44.87 70.45
C ALA A 12 18.68 -44.74 69.14
N ARG A 13 18.31 -43.51 68.76
CA ARG A 13 17.57 -43.21 67.53
C ARG A 13 18.43 -43.36 66.27
N GLU A 14 19.69 -42.93 66.31
CA GLU A 14 20.64 -43.10 65.20
C GLU A 14 21.08 -44.56 65.09
N ARG A 15 21.31 -45.27 66.21
CA ARG A 15 21.54 -46.72 66.19
C ARG A 15 20.35 -47.51 65.65
N ALA A 16 19.14 -47.08 65.98
CA ALA A 16 17.92 -47.69 65.44
C ALA A 16 17.79 -47.42 63.93
N LEU A 17 18.19 -46.24 63.46
CA LEU A 17 18.17 -45.90 62.03
C LEU A 17 19.24 -46.65 61.23
N ASP A 18 20.45 -46.79 61.79
CA ASP A 18 21.51 -47.63 61.21
C ASP A 18 21.11 -49.11 61.20
N ASN A 19 20.61 -49.65 62.32
CA ASN A 19 20.24 -51.06 62.39
C ASN A 19 18.97 -51.42 61.60
N MET A 20 18.06 -50.46 61.36
CA MET A 20 16.79 -50.75 60.67
C MET A 20 16.72 -50.25 59.22
N MET A 21 17.51 -49.23 58.84
CA MET A 21 17.48 -48.63 57.49
C MET A 21 18.86 -48.15 56.99
N ASP A 22 19.98 -48.72 57.47
CA ASP A 22 21.36 -48.38 57.05
C ASP A 22 21.63 -46.85 57.03
N GLY A 23 20.97 -46.08 57.90
CA GLY A 23 21.20 -44.65 58.06
C GLY A 23 20.53 -43.70 57.06
N VAL A 24 19.62 -44.16 56.17
CA VAL A 24 18.98 -43.29 55.15
C VAL A 24 17.45 -43.27 55.25
N LEU A 25 16.87 -42.12 55.60
CA LEU A 25 15.43 -41.93 55.81
C LEU A 25 14.62 -41.72 54.51
N GLU A 26 15.23 -41.16 53.46
CA GLU A 26 14.63 -40.98 52.13
C GLU A 26 15.64 -41.32 51.02
N VAL A 27 15.43 -42.44 50.33
CA VAL A 27 16.23 -42.81 49.16
C VAL A 27 15.82 -41.90 47.99
N LYS A 28 16.45 -40.74 47.84
CA LYS A 28 16.32 -39.96 46.60
C LYS A 28 16.76 -40.86 45.45
N LYS A 29 15.95 -40.98 44.39
CA LYS A 29 16.23 -41.87 43.25
C LYS A 29 17.55 -41.52 42.52
N GLU A 30 18.09 -40.32 42.73
CA GLU A 30 19.42 -39.90 42.29
C GLU A 30 20.56 -40.72 42.94
N TYR A 31 20.37 -41.26 44.15
CA TYR A 31 21.36 -42.12 44.81
C TYR A 31 21.50 -43.47 44.10
N VAL A 32 20.44 -43.98 43.48
CA VAL A 32 20.47 -45.26 42.72
C VAL A 32 21.50 -45.21 41.61
N LEU A 33 21.68 -44.07 40.94
CA LEU A 33 22.73 -43.87 39.92
C LEU A 33 24.14 -43.90 40.51
N LYS A 34 24.32 -43.44 41.75
CA LYS A 34 25.60 -43.34 42.46
C LYS A 34 25.97 -44.59 43.27
N MET A 35 25.02 -45.51 43.49
CA MET A 35 25.29 -46.76 44.19
C MET A 35 26.18 -47.67 43.33
N GLU A 36 27.25 -48.18 43.92
CA GLU A 36 28.11 -49.20 43.32
C GLU A 36 28.22 -50.36 44.30
N ILE A 37 27.95 -51.58 43.83
CA ILE A 37 28.13 -52.76 44.68
C ILE A 37 29.62 -53.11 44.60
N PRO A 38 30.35 -53.07 45.73
CA PRO A 38 31.78 -53.32 45.74
C PRO A 38 32.08 -54.75 45.30
N THR A 39 33.09 -54.91 44.45
CA THR A 39 33.54 -56.23 43.98
C THR A 39 34.04 -57.07 45.16
N PRO A 40 33.64 -58.34 45.29
CA PRO A 40 34.11 -59.20 46.38
C PRO A 40 35.64 -59.35 46.36
N GLU A 41 36.28 -59.25 47.53
CA GLU A 41 37.75 -59.14 47.69
C GLU A 41 38.54 -60.34 47.12
N PHE A 42 37.95 -61.55 47.14
CA PHE A 42 38.57 -62.76 46.59
C PHE A 42 38.69 -62.75 45.05
N VAL A 43 37.88 -61.93 44.36
CA VAL A 43 37.93 -61.74 42.90
C VAL A 43 39.19 -60.96 42.48
N LEU A 44 39.69 -60.10 43.37
CA LEU A 44 40.90 -59.30 43.14
C LEU A 44 42.19 -60.03 43.51
N THR A 45 42.10 -61.09 44.32
CA THR A 45 43.25 -61.76 44.95
C THR A 45 43.47 -63.21 44.49
N LYS A 46 42.45 -63.90 43.97
CA LYS A 46 42.55 -65.31 43.54
C LYS A 46 41.97 -65.54 42.12
N PRO A 47 42.63 -66.34 41.26
CA PRO A 47 42.08 -66.73 39.95
C PRO A 47 40.80 -67.58 40.07
N GLU A 48 39.89 -67.48 39.11
CA GLU A 48 38.58 -68.17 39.07
C GLU A 48 38.66 -69.70 39.31
N SER A 49 39.76 -70.32 38.91
CA SER A 49 39.98 -71.77 39.05
C SER A 49 40.18 -72.23 40.50
N GLN A 50 40.45 -71.31 41.43
CA GLN A 50 40.75 -71.59 42.84
C GLN A 50 39.59 -71.22 43.77
N TRP A 51 38.45 -70.82 43.23
CA TRP A 51 37.30 -70.43 44.03
C TRP A 51 36.63 -71.65 44.67
N SER A 52 36.35 -71.55 45.97
CA SER A 52 35.53 -72.54 46.67
C SER A 52 34.08 -72.49 46.14
N GLU A 53 33.30 -73.56 46.36
CA GLU A 53 31.88 -73.57 45.96
C GLU A 53 31.05 -72.48 46.66
N GLU A 54 31.48 -72.05 47.86
CA GLU A 54 30.89 -70.93 48.59
C GLU A 54 31.28 -69.58 47.98
N GLU A 55 32.55 -69.39 47.60
CA GLU A 55 33.05 -68.19 46.91
C GLU A 55 32.38 -68.04 45.52
N LYS A 56 32.18 -69.14 44.78
CA LYS A 56 31.42 -69.16 43.51
C LYS A 56 29.96 -68.74 43.71
N LYS A 57 29.32 -69.18 44.80
CA LYS A 57 27.94 -68.80 45.12
C LYS A 57 27.83 -67.32 45.49
N MET A 58 28.80 -66.80 46.25
CA MET A 58 28.89 -65.37 46.60
C MET A 58 29.12 -64.49 45.37
N TYR A 59 29.93 -64.93 44.41
CA TYR A 59 30.14 -64.22 43.15
C TYR A 59 28.88 -64.18 42.28
N LYS A 60 28.17 -65.31 42.13
CA LYS A 60 26.89 -65.36 41.41
C LYS A 60 25.84 -64.42 42.01
N GLU A 61 25.80 -64.32 43.34
CA GLU A 61 24.90 -63.41 44.04
C GLU A 61 25.30 -61.94 43.86
N TYR A 62 26.61 -61.64 43.83
CA TYR A 62 27.14 -60.33 43.48
C TYR A 62 26.77 -59.92 42.05
N GLU A 63 26.97 -60.81 41.06
CA GLU A 63 26.60 -60.56 39.67
C GLU A 63 25.09 -60.30 39.52
N ARG A 64 24.26 -61.08 40.22
CA ARG A 64 22.81 -60.90 40.23
C ARG A 64 22.42 -59.51 40.75
N LYS A 65 22.95 -59.11 41.92
CA LYS A 65 22.66 -57.78 42.51
C LYS A 65 23.21 -56.64 41.66
N SER A 66 24.40 -56.81 41.07
CA SER A 66 25.02 -55.83 40.15
C SER A 66 24.16 -55.64 38.90
N LYS A 67 23.65 -56.73 38.33
CA LYS A 67 22.76 -56.69 37.18
C LYS A 67 21.42 -56.02 37.51
N GLU A 68 20.80 -56.37 38.63
CA GLU A 68 19.55 -55.75 39.11
C GLU A 68 19.70 -54.24 39.33
N LEU A 69 20.80 -53.82 39.98
CA LEU A 69 21.10 -52.41 40.18
C LEU A 69 21.32 -51.68 38.85
N ASN A 70 22.03 -52.28 37.90
CA ASN A 70 22.25 -51.69 36.58
C ASN A 70 20.94 -51.57 35.78
N GLU A 71 20.04 -52.56 35.87
CA GLU A 71 18.70 -52.50 35.27
C GLU A 71 17.84 -51.39 35.89
N GLU A 72 17.94 -51.16 37.20
CA GLU A 72 17.24 -50.06 37.88
C GLU A 72 17.80 -48.68 37.50
N LYS A 73 19.14 -48.55 37.44
CA LYS A 73 19.81 -47.35 36.91
C LYS A 73 19.35 -47.03 35.49
N GLU A 74 19.26 -48.04 34.63
CA GLU A 74 18.85 -47.88 33.24
C GLU A 74 17.37 -47.49 33.10
N LYS A 75 16.48 -48.09 33.92
CA LYS A 75 15.07 -47.68 33.98
C LYS A 75 14.94 -46.21 34.40
N TYR A 76 15.70 -45.79 35.42
CA TYR A 76 15.68 -44.41 35.90
C TYR A 76 16.25 -43.44 34.85
N ARG A 77 17.37 -43.79 34.18
CA ARG A 77 17.94 -43.01 33.07
C ARG A 77 16.90 -42.77 31.98
N LYS A 78 16.18 -43.80 31.54
CA LYS A 78 15.14 -43.70 30.51
C LYS A 78 13.98 -42.80 30.91
N VAL A 79 13.58 -42.81 32.18
CA VAL A 79 12.54 -41.91 32.69
C VAL A 79 13.02 -40.45 32.63
N MET A 80 14.24 -40.17 33.07
CA MET A 80 14.82 -38.82 33.04
C MET A 80 15.03 -38.32 31.59
N GLU A 81 15.47 -39.19 30.68
CA GLU A 81 15.57 -38.86 29.25
C GLU A 81 14.20 -38.56 28.62
N ALA A 82 13.15 -39.31 28.98
CA ALA A 82 11.80 -39.06 28.52
C ALA A 82 11.23 -37.74 29.05
N GLU A 83 11.48 -37.43 30.33
CA GLU A 83 11.09 -36.15 30.93
C GLU A 83 11.84 -34.97 30.30
N MET A 84 13.16 -35.11 30.09
CA MET A 84 13.97 -34.11 29.40
C MET A 84 13.43 -33.84 28.00
N LYS A 85 13.16 -34.88 27.20
CA LYS A 85 12.57 -34.75 25.86
C LYS A 85 11.21 -34.07 25.91
N LYS A 86 10.34 -34.46 26.86
CA LYS A 86 9.03 -33.85 27.04
C LYS A 86 9.13 -32.35 27.35
N LEU A 87 10.06 -31.95 28.24
CA LEU A 87 10.29 -30.54 28.58
C LEU A 87 10.85 -29.76 27.38
N GLN A 88 11.79 -30.35 26.62
CA GLN A 88 12.32 -29.76 25.40
C GLN A 88 11.22 -29.50 24.36
N THR A 89 10.35 -30.49 24.09
CA THR A 89 9.20 -30.32 23.19
C THR A 89 8.26 -29.23 23.70
N ALA A 90 7.93 -29.23 25.00
CA ALA A 90 7.05 -28.22 25.58
C ALA A 90 7.63 -26.80 25.49
N THR A 91 8.95 -26.63 25.65
CA THR A 91 9.62 -25.33 25.48
C THR A 91 9.57 -24.90 24.02
N MET A 92 9.84 -25.79 23.07
CA MET A 92 9.78 -25.49 21.64
C MET A 92 8.37 -25.03 21.21
N GLU A 93 7.32 -25.76 21.62
CA GLU A 93 5.93 -25.38 21.36
C GLU A 93 5.55 -24.03 22.01
N ALA A 94 6.07 -23.74 23.21
CA ALA A 94 5.83 -22.46 23.87
C ALA A 94 6.51 -21.30 23.12
N THR A 95 7.74 -21.50 22.63
CA THR A 95 8.46 -20.53 21.81
C THR A 95 7.74 -20.28 20.49
N GLU A 96 7.30 -21.32 19.78
CA GLU A 96 6.54 -21.17 18.53
C GLU A 96 5.25 -20.38 18.73
N LYS A 97 4.48 -20.69 19.80
CA LYS A 97 3.26 -19.93 20.13
C LYS A 97 3.54 -18.47 20.48
N PHE A 98 4.66 -18.20 21.14
CA PHE A 98 5.09 -16.85 21.46
C PHE A 98 5.44 -16.08 20.18
N ASP A 99 6.22 -16.68 19.28
CA ASP A 99 6.61 -16.09 18.00
C ASP A 99 5.40 -15.81 17.11
N GLU A 100 4.43 -16.73 17.05
CA GLU A 100 3.15 -16.50 16.37
C GLU A 100 2.39 -15.31 16.96
N THR A 101 2.40 -15.16 18.29
CA THR A 101 1.72 -14.05 18.97
C THR A 101 2.41 -12.73 18.66
N ILE A 102 3.75 -12.70 18.66
CA ILE A 102 4.53 -11.54 18.22
C ILE A 102 4.21 -11.18 16.77
N ALA A 103 4.17 -12.16 15.87
CA ALA A 103 3.87 -11.92 14.46
C ALA A 103 2.47 -11.31 14.28
N LYS A 104 1.45 -11.82 14.99
CA LYS A 104 0.08 -11.27 14.98
C LYS A 104 0.04 -9.86 15.56
N LEU A 105 0.76 -9.58 16.66
CA LEU A 105 0.86 -8.25 17.24
C LEU A 105 1.57 -7.26 16.30
N PHE A 106 2.63 -7.70 15.64
CA PHE A 106 3.35 -6.91 14.66
C PHE A 106 2.46 -6.55 13.46
N GLU A 107 1.70 -7.50 12.92
CA GLU A 107 0.74 -7.24 11.85
C GLU A 107 -0.34 -6.23 12.29
N ARG A 108 -0.85 -6.38 13.53
CA ARG A 108 -1.81 -5.43 14.11
C ARG A 108 -1.19 -4.04 14.24
N LYS A 109 0.04 -3.93 14.72
CA LYS A 109 0.78 -2.66 14.83
C LYS A 109 0.91 -1.99 13.47
N MET A 110 1.36 -2.72 12.45
CA MET A 110 1.49 -2.18 11.09
C MET A 110 0.15 -1.66 10.55
N LYS A 111 -0.93 -2.43 10.71
CA LYS A 111 -2.29 -2.00 10.31
C LYS A 111 -2.74 -0.72 11.03
N CYS A 112 -2.48 -0.61 12.32
CA CYS A 112 -2.80 0.60 13.09
C CYS A 112 -1.96 1.80 12.65
N GLU A 113 -0.64 1.64 12.46
CA GLU A 113 0.24 2.71 11.99
C GLU A 113 -0.16 3.20 10.60
N MET A 114 -0.52 2.29 9.69
CA MET A 114 -1.05 2.63 8.38
C MET A 114 -2.33 3.49 8.49
N ALA A 115 -3.31 3.07 9.31
CA ALA A 115 -4.54 3.82 9.51
C ALA A 115 -4.28 5.21 10.11
N VAL A 116 -3.38 5.29 11.10
CA VAL A 116 -2.97 6.58 11.71
C VAL A 116 -2.34 7.49 10.67
N ASN A 117 -1.46 6.96 9.82
CA ASN A 117 -0.80 7.75 8.79
C ASN A 117 -1.78 8.23 7.72
N GLN A 118 -2.75 7.40 7.32
CA GLN A 118 -3.83 7.81 6.43
C GLN A 118 -4.66 8.95 7.03
N VAL A 119 -5.08 8.83 8.29
CA VAL A 119 -5.85 9.89 8.97
C VAL A 119 -5.03 11.17 9.11
N LYS A 120 -3.74 11.08 9.47
CA LYS A 120 -2.84 12.25 9.51
C LYS A 120 -2.78 12.96 8.16
N HIS A 121 -2.71 12.21 7.07
CA HIS A 121 -2.71 12.77 5.72
C HIS A 121 -4.02 13.48 5.38
N TYR A 122 -5.17 12.87 5.71
CA TYR A 122 -6.48 13.51 5.56
C TYR A 122 -6.59 14.80 6.40
N ILE A 123 -6.17 14.78 7.67
CA ILE A 123 -6.20 15.97 8.54
C ILE A 123 -5.31 17.08 7.97
N PHE A 124 -4.11 16.75 7.48
CA PHE A 124 -3.22 17.71 6.82
C PHE A 124 -3.90 18.35 5.61
N PHE A 125 -4.55 17.56 4.76
CA PHE A 125 -5.32 18.03 3.61
C PHE A 125 -6.45 18.98 4.03
N TYR A 126 -7.29 18.57 4.98
CA TYR A 126 -8.39 19.39 5.48
C TYR A 126 -7.92 20.69 6.15
N SER A 127 -6.81 20.65 6.91
CA SER A 127 -6.23 21.84 7.53
C SER A 127 -5.76 22.88 6.52
N LYS A 128 -5.29 22.45 5.34
CA LYS A 128 -4.86 23.35 4.25
C LYS A 128 -6.02 23.85 3.40
N CYS A 129 -7.13 23.11 3.38
CA CYS A 129 -8.35 23.48 2.65
C CYS A 129 -9.30 24.37 3.46
N LYS A 130 -8.99 24.68 4.72
CA LYS A 130 -9.81 25.55 5.55
C LYS A 130 -9.69 26.97 5.03
N ASP A 131 -10.73 27.44 4.36
CA ASP A 131 -10.80 28.81 3.86
C ASP A 131 -10.74 29.77 5.06
N PRO A 132 -9.91 30.82 5.03
CA PRO A 132 -10.03 31.92 5.96
C PRO A 132 -11.32 32.68 5.61
N SER A 133 -12.45 32.16 6.09
CA SER A 133 -13.73 32.82 6.03
C SER A 133 -13.67 34.08 6.90
N SER A 134 -13.30 35.22 6.30
CA SER A 134 -13.83 36.56 6.60
C SER A 134 -13.11 37.62 5.76
N SER A 135 -13.43 37.71 4.47
CA SER A 135 -13.00 38.84 3.61
C SER A 135 -14.11 39.88 3.39
N GLY A 136 -15.35 39.59 3.82
CA GLY A 136 -16.50 40.48 3.62
C GLY A 136 -16.36 41.85 4.31
N GLY A 137 -15.67 41.91 5.45
CA GLY A 137 -15.47 43.16 6.18
C GLY A 137 -14.47 44.14 5.55
N VAL A 138 -13.60 43.68 4.66
CA VAL A 138 -12.62 44.54 3.98
C VAL A 138 -13.23 45.15 2.72
N LEU A 139 -14.02 44.38 1.97
CA LEU A 139 -14.76 44.88 0.79
C LEU A 139 -15.78 45.96 1.16
N TYR A 140 -16.52 45.78 2.27
CA TYR A 140 -17.47 46.80 2.73
C TYR A 140 -16.78 48.14 3.06
N ARG A 141 -15.58 48.09 3.67
CA ARG A 141 -14.79 49.29 3.98
C ARG A 141 -14.23 49.97 2.72
N GLN A 142 -13.93 49.21 1.68
CA GLN A 142 -13.50 49.75 0.39
C GLN A 142 -14.61 50.58 -0.25
N ASP A 143 -15.81 50.02 -0.34
CA ASP A 143 -16.96 50.68 -0.94
C ASP A 143 -17.32 51.96 -0.17
N GLU A 144 -17.33 51.91 1.17
CA GLU A 144 -17.63 53.06 2.02
C GLU A 144 -16.61 54.22 1.83
N ILE A 145 -15.31 53.91 1.77
CA ILE A 145 -14.26 54.91 1.54
C ILE A 145 -14.31 55.45 0.12
N GLY A 146 -14.55 54.59 -0.89
CA GLY A 146 -14.68 55.01 -2.28
C GLY A 146 -15.86 55.96 -2.49
N GLU A 147 -17.02 55.66 -1.87
CA GLU A 147 -18.17 56.57 -1.89
C GLU A 147 -17.88 57.90 -1.18
N GLU A 148 -17.15 57.90 -0.06
CA GLU A 148 -16.73 59.14 0.62
C GLU A 148 -15.81 59.99 -0.25
N VAL A 149 -14.84 59.38 -0.94
CA VAL A 149 -13.95 60.07 -1.88
C VAL A 149 -14.76 60.72 -3.01
N MET A 150 -15.67 59.96 -3.64
CA MET A 150 -16.54 60.48 -4.70
C MET A 150 -17.35 61.69 -4.25
N ARG A 151 -17.98 61.63 -3.06
CA ARG A 151 -18.71 62.78 -2.50
C ARG A 151 -17.81 63.99 -2.28
N CYS A 152 -16.62 63.79 -1.74
CA CYS A 152 -15.66 64.88 -1.51
C CYS A 152 -15.18 65.52 -2.81
N GLU A 153 -15.04 64.74 -3.89
CA GLU A 153 -14.69 65.25 -5.21
C GLU A 153 -15.81 66.13 -5.79
N GLU A 154 -17.06 65.69 -5.69
CA GLU A 154 -18.23 66.46 -6.11
C GLU A 154 -18.36 67.77 -5.33
N ASP A 155 -18.21 67.74 -4.00
CA ASP A 155 -18.27 68.91 -3.13
C ASP A 155 -17.15 69.92 -3.46
N LEU A 156 -15.93 69.42 -3.69
CA LEU A 156 -14.79 70.25 -4.05
C LEU A 156 -14.96 70.89 -5.43
N GLU A 157 -15.53 70.17 -6.39
CA GLU A 157 -15.86 70.68 -7.72
C GLU A 157 -16.91 71.80 -7.65
N GLN A 158 -18.00 71.58 -6.89
CA GLN A 158 -19.03 72.60 -6.67
C GLN A 158 -18.46 73.85 -5.98
N PHE A 159 -17.60 73.66 -4.98
CA PHE A 159 -16.93 74.77 -4.30
C PHE A 159 -15.98 75.51 -5.25
N ARG A 160 -15.24 74.79 -6.10
CA ARG A 160 -14.36 75.38 -7.13
C ARG A 160 -15.14 76.27 -8.09
N MET A 161 -16.26 75.79 -8.62
CA MET A 161 -17.13 76.59 -9.52
C MET A 161 -17.61 77.88 -8.84
N THR A 162 -17.99 77.80 -7.56
CA THR A 162 -18.41 78.95 -6.76
C THR A 162 -17.25 79.93 -6.53
N TYR A 163 -16.07 79.40 -6.18
CA TYR A 163 -14.85 80.17 -5.99
C TYR A 163 -14.43 80.91 -7.27
N ASP A 164 -14.39 80.20 -8.41
CA ASP A 164 -14.02 80.76 -9.71
C ASP A 164 -14.97 81.87 -10.15
N THR A 165 -16.28 81.72 -9.87
CA THR A 165 -17.28 82.76 -10.10
C THR A 165 -16.98 84.02 -9.30
N ILE A 166 -16.68 83.89 -8.00
CA ILE A 166 -16.35 85.03 -7.14
C ILE A 166 -15.04 85.69 -7.58
N VAL A 167 -14.04 84.90 -7.99
CA VAL A 167 -12.77 85.41 -8.56
C VAL A 167 -13.01 86.17 -9.86
N ALA A 168 -13.89 85.67 -10.73
CA ALA A 168 -14.24 86.33 -11.98
C ALA A 168 -14.97 87.67 -11.73
N GLU A 169 -15.95 87.68 -10.82
CA GLU A 169 -16.64 88.90 -10.41
C GLU A 169 -15.68 89.95 -9.81
N ASP A 170 -14.73 89.50 -8.99
CA ASP A 170 -13.71 90.37 -8.41
C ASP A 170 -12.84 91.02 -9.50
N LYS A 171 -12.37 90.23 -10.48
CA LYS A 171 -11.61 90.73 -11.63
C LYS A 171 -12.41 91.76 -12.44
N VAL A 172 -13.69 91.49 -12.71
CA VAL A 172 -14.57 92.42 -13.43
C VAL A 172 -14.76 93.72 -12.65
N GLY A 173 -14.96 93.66 -11.34
CA GLY A 173 -15.08 94.85 -10.49
C GLY A 173 -13.86 95.77 -10.54
N PHE A 174 -12.65 95.24 -10.76
CA PHE A 174 -11.46 96.06 -10.95
C PHE A 174 -11.44 96.79 -12.30
N ILE A 175 -11.99 96.19 -13.36
CA ILE A 175 -12.06 96.77 -14.72
C ILE A 175 -13.16 97.83 -14.79
N LEU A 176 -14.30 97.58 -14.12
CA LEU A 176 -15.47 98.44 -14.19
C LEU A 176 -15.32 99.80 -13.50
N ILE A 177 -14.31 100.02 -12.67
CA ILE A 177 -14.14 101.32 -11.98
C ILE A 177 -14.07 102.51 -12.93
N GLN A 178 -13.43 102.38 -14.09
CA GLN A 178 -13.36 103.47 -15.07
C GLN A 178 -14.72 103.69 -15.77
N LYS A 179 -15.53 102.64 -15.89
CA LYS A 179 -16.86 102.68 -16.49
C LYS A 179 -17.92 103.22 -15.50
N GLU A 180 -17.79 102.87 -14.23
CA GLU A 180 -18.69 103.23 -13.12
C GLU A 180 -18.68 104.75 -12.81
N PHE A 181 -17.57 105.44 -13.10
CA PHE A 181 -17.42 106.88 -12.89
C PHE A 181 -17.29 107.66 -14.21
N SER A 182 -17.81 107.12 -15.32
CA SER A 182 -17.77 107.76 -16.64
C SER A 182 -18.59 109.07 -16.72
N ASP A 183 -19.49 109.28 -15.76
CA ASP A 183 -20.28 110.51 -15.53
C ASP A 183 -19.47 111.63 -14.83
N VAL A 184 -18.25 111.34 -14.37
CA VAL A 184 -17.37 112.27 -13.65
C VAL A 184 -16.29 112.81 -14.61
N PRO A 185 -15.86 114.09 -14.49
CA PRO A 185 -14.75 114.62 -15.28
C PRO A 185 -13.47 113.77 -15.17
N GLY A 186 -12.80 113.51 -16.30
CA GLY A 186 -11.72 112.52 -16.39
C GLY A 186 -10.55 112.69 -15.42
N HIS A 187 -10.19 113.93 -15.07
CA HIS A 187 -9.11 114.18 -14.09
C HIS A 187 -9.46 113.69 -12.68
N PHE A 188 -10.73 113.82 -12.26
CA PHE A 188 -11.21 113.26 -11.00
C PHE A 188 -11.30 111.73 -11.06
N VAL A 189 -11.64 111.13 -12.21
CA VAL A 189 -11.64 109.67 -12.39
C VAL A 189 -10.23 109.09 -12.22
N ASP A 190 -9.20 109.73 -12.77
CA ASP A 190 -7.80 109.33 -12.61
C ASP A 190 -7.31 109.43 -11.15
N GLU A 191 -7.75 110.47 -10.43
CA GLU A 191 -7.44 110.66 -9.02
C GLU A 191 -8.13 109.62 -8.13
N LEU A 192 -9.43 109.36 -8.35
CA LEU A 192 -10.18 108.29 -7.69
C LEU A 192 -9.57 106.92 -7.98
N TYR A 193 -9.12 106.66 -9.21
CA TYR A 193 -8.47 105.40 -9.56
C TYR A 193 -7.13 105.20 -8.83
N LYS A 194 -6.33 106.26 -8.64
CA LYS A 194 -5.11 106.20 -7.80
C LYS A 194 -5.46 105.92 -6.33
N LEU A 195 -6.51 106.54 -5.80
CA LEU A 195 -7.01 106.29 -4.44
C LEU A 195 -7.59 104.87 -4.26
N PHE A 196 -8.14 104.29 -5.31
CA PHE A 196 -8.66 102.91 -5.30
C PHE A 196 -7.54 101.86 -5.29
N LYS A 197 -6.44 102.12 -5.99
CA LYS A 197 -5.23 101.27 -5.94
C LYS A 197 -4.54 101.29 -4.60
N ARG A 198 -4.75 102.34 -3.79
CA ARG A 198 -4.17 102.44 -2.45
C ARG A 198 -4.83 101.42 -1.51
N ARG A 199 -4.01 100.57 -0.90
CA ARG A 199 -4.46 99.55 0.04
C ARG A 199 -4.49 100.10 1.47
N PRO A 200 -5.43 99.63 2.32
CA PRO A 200 -5.34 99.85 3.75
C PRO A 200 -4.00 99.31 4.26
N ARG A 201 -3.32 100.04 5.16
CA ARG A 201 -2.06 99.58 5.76
C ARG A 201 -2.37 98.42 6.72
N ALA A 202 -2.41 97.20 6.19
CA ALA A 202 -2.54 96.01 7.02
C ALA A 202 -1.27 95.86 7.87
N GLN A 203 -1.41 95.98 9.18
CA GLN A 203 -0.38 95.62 10.15
C GLN A 203 0.00 94.14 9.91
N LYS A 204 1.29 93.86 9.68
CA LYS A 204 1.81 92.50 9.44
C LYS A 204 1.27 91.54 10.52
N MET A 205 0.35 90.65 10.16
CA MET A 205 -0.09 89.57 11.03
C MET A 205 0.85 88.36 10.88
N ARG A 206 1.21 87.79 12.03
CA ARG A 206 1.90 86.50 12.14
C ARG A 206 0.89 85.36 12.07
N ASP A 207 1.31 84.32 11.36
CA ASP A 207 0.90 82.91 11.33
C ASP A 207 -0.57 82.53 10.97
N PRO A 208 -0.80 81.61 10.00
CA PRO A 208 -2.11 81.34 9.41
C PRO A 208 -2.79 80.06 9.95
N ALA A 209 -2.62 79.72 11.23
CA ALA A 209 -2.96 78.36 11.72
C ALA A 209 -4.33 78.18 12.41
N GLN A 210 -5.23 79.17 12.49
CA GLN A 210 -6.51 79.02 13.21
C GLN A 210 -7.69 79.65 12.45
N CYS A 211 -8.48 78.79 11.81
CA CYS A 211 -9.62 79.10 10.96
C CYS A 211 -10.92 79.09 11.80
N GLY A 212 -11.62 80.22 11.88
CA GLY A 212 -12.89 80.33 12.61
C GLY A 212 -13.09 81.72 13.21
N SER A 213 -12.65 81.95 14.45
CA SER A 213 -12.96 83.20 15.16
C SER A 213 -12.08 84.40 14.76
N LEU A 214 -10.85 84.16 14.31
CA LEU A 214 -9.92 85.22 13.89
C LEU A 214 -10.27 85.84 12.53
N ALA A 215 -11.04 85.15 11.67
CA ALA A 215 -11.41 85.65 10.34
C ALA A 215 -12.37 86.84 10.41
N LEU A 216 -13.31 86.81 11.35
CA LEU A 216 -14.26 87.91 11.59
C LEU A 216 -13.56 89.14 12.16
N ASP A 217 -12.62 88.93 13.09
CA ASP A 217 -11.77 89.98 13.67
C ASP A 217 -10.84 90.62 12.63
N ASN A 218 -10.37 89.84 11.65
CA ASN A 218 -9.52 90.34 10.58
C ASN A 218 -10.28 91.20 9.56
N LEU A 219 -11.52 90.81 9.21
CA LEU A 219 -12.39 91.64 8.38
C LEU A 219 -12.77 92.93 9.11
N GLY A 220 -13.09 92.86 10.41
CA GLY A 220 -13.41 94.03 11.23
C GLY A 220 -12.24 95.03 11.32
N LYS A 221 -11.00 94.55 11.47
CA LYS A 221 -9.79 95.39 11.45
C LYS A 221 -9.52 95.99 10.07
N LEU A 222 -9.77 95.23 9.01
CA LEU A 222 -9.63 95.70 7.62
C LEU A 222 -10.64 96.81 7.31
N LEU A 223 -11.91 96.63 7.69
CA LEU A 223 -12.98 97.62 7.47
C LEU A 223 -12.72 98.93 8.24
N LYS A 224 -12.22 98.85 9.49
CA LYS A 224 -11.80 100.05 10.24
C LYS A 224 -10.68 100.83 9.54
N ALA A 225 -9.69 100.14 8.99
CA ALA A 225 -8.64 100.79 8.20
C ALA A 225 -9.16 101.37 6.87
N VAL A 226 -10.26 100.83 6.34
CA VAL A 226 -10.98 101.40 5.19
C VAL A 226 -11.72 102.67 5.62
N ASP A 227 -12.41 102.68 6.75
CA ASP A 227 -13.09 103.87 7.29
C ASP A 227 -12.14 105.07 7.44
N GLU A 228 -10.90 104.84 7.90
CA GLU A 228 -9.86 105.87 7.98
C GLU A 228 -9.47 106.43 6.59
N MET A 229 -9.42 105.59 5.56
CA MET A 229 -9.15 106.01 4.17
C MET A 229 -10.34 106.70 3.51
N ASP A 230 -11.56 106.35 3.91
CA ASP A 230 -12.83 106.90 3.43
C ASP A 230 -13.20 108.25 4.09
N SER A 231 -12.43 108.68 5.09
CA SER A 231 -12.58 109.99 5.75
C SER A 231 -12.62 111.15 4.75
N HIS A 232 -13.52 112.11 4.99
CA HIS A 232 -13.68 113.32 4.16
C HIS A 232 -12.39 114.15 4.02
N GLN A 233 -11.42 113.97 4.92
CA GLN A 233 -10.09 114.60 4.81
C GLN A 233 -9.28 114.12 3.60
N ASN A 234 -9.60 112.94 3.07
CA ASN A 234 -8.92 112.34 1.91
C ASN A 234 -9.68 112.57 0.59
N MET A 235 -10.78 113.34 0.60
CA MET A 235 -11.58 113.65 -0.57
C MET A 235 -10.87 114.70 -1.44
N PRO A 236 -10.80 114.52 -2.78
CA PRO A 236 -10.27 115.53 -3.69
C PRO A 236 -10.96 116.89 -3.55
N GLN A 237 -10.18 117.97 -3.68
CA GLN A 237 -10.71 119.33 -3.62
C GLN A 237 -11.70 119.55 -4.80
N ASP A 238 -12.85 120.16 -4.51
CA ASP A 238 -13.95 120.42 -5.45
C ASP A 238 -14.75 119.20 -5.97
N LEU A 239 -14.53 118.00 -5.41
CA LEU A 239 -15.36 116.83 -5.72
C LEU A 239 -16.71 116.89 -5.00
N ASN A 240 -17.80 116.55 -5.71
CA ASN A 240 -19.12 116.43 -5.11
C ASN A 240 -19.14 115.34 -4.02
N PRO A 241 -19.56 115.65 -2.77
CA PRO A 241 -19.65 114.68 -1.68
C PRO A 241 -20.44 113.40 -2.02
N ILE A 242 -21.45 113.48 -2.89
CA ILE A 242 -22.26 112.33 -3.33
C ILE A 242 -21.42 111.36 -4.18
N ILE A 243 -20.52 111.88 -5.02
CA ILE A 243 -19.61 111.06 -5.85
C ILE A 243 -18.56 110.39 -4.96
N TRP A 244 -18.07 111.09 -3.93
CA TRP A 244 -17.16 110.54 -2.93
C TRP A 244 -17.80 109.38 -2.13
N GLU A 245 -19.05 109.53 -1.69
CA GLU A 245 -19.77 108.47 -0.99
C GLU A 245 -19.97 107.24 -1.89
N ARG A 246 -20.33 107.44 -3.17
CA ARG A 246 -20.43 106.35 -4.16
C ARG A 246 -19.09 105.63 -4.36
N PHE A 247 -17.98 106.36 -4.39
CA PHE A 247 -16.63 105.79 -4.46
C PHE A 247 -16.24 104.99 -3.22
N CYS A 248 -16.52 105.52 -2.04
CA CYS A 248 -16.31 104.83 -0.76
C CYS A 248 -17.07 103.50 -0.69
N VAL A 249 -18.34 103.49 -1.09
CA VAL A 249 -19.14 102.25 -1.20
C VAL A 249 -18.52 101.27 -2.18
N PHE A 250 -18.16 101.72 -3.40
CA PHE A 250 -17.53 100.85 -4.41
C PHE A 250 -16.20 100.25 -3.93
N ARG A 251 -15.35 101.05 -3.27
CA ARG A 251 -14.09 100.60 -2.68
C ARG A 251 -14.30 99.57 -1.57
N ARG A 252 -15.26 99.79 -0.66
CA ARG A 252 -15.62 98.83 0.40
C ARG A 252 -16.08 97.50 -0.19
N THR A 253 -17.02 97.53 -1.13
CA THR A 253 -17.50 96.31 -1.81
C THR A 253 -16.37 95.54 -2.50
N LYS A 254 -15.42 96.24 -3.14
CA LYS A 254 -14.25 95.59 -3.72
C LYS A 254 -13.37 94.91 -2.68
N ILE A 255 -13.07 95.60 -1.57
CA ILE A 255 -12.22 95.05 -0.51
C ILE A 255 -12.88 93.84 0.17
N GLU A 256 -14.19 93.88 0.38
CA GLU A 256 -14.97 92.75 0.88
C GLU A 256 -14.94 91.56 -0.08
N LYS A 257 -15.08 91.78 -1.39
CA LYS A 257 -14.95 90.73 -2.41
C LYS A 257 -13.54 90.14 -2.44
N GLU A 258 -12.48 90.96 -2.40
CA GLU A 258 -11.09 90.49 -2.33
C GLU A 258 -10.83 89.66 -1.06
N HIS A 259 -11.38 90.07 0.09
CA HIS A 259 -11.31 89.31 1.33
C HIS A 259 -12.06 87.97 1.21
N LYS A 260 -13.25 87.97 0.61
CA LYS A 260 -14.05 86.75 0.35
C LYS A 260 -13.31 85.78 -0.57
N VAL A 261 -12.65 86.26 -1.62
CA VAL A 261 -11.77 85.45 -2.48
C VAL A 261 -10.64 84.82 -1.65
N LYS A 262 -9.98 85.58 -0.77
CA LYS A 262 -8.91 85.03 0.08
C LYS A 262 -9.40 83.96 1.04
N MET A 263 -10.55 84.18 1.68
CA MET A 263 -11.13 83.18 2.59
C MET A 263 -11.53 81.91 1.85
N ASN A 264 -12.22 82.04 0.71
CA ASN A 264 -12.58 80.88 -0.10
C ASN A 264 -11.36 80.15 -0.66
N ALA A 265 -10.25 80.85 -0.97
CA ALA A 265 -9.01 80.21 -1.39
C ALA A 265 -8.41 79.34 -0.27
N LEU A 266 -8.47 79.79 0.99
CA LEU A 266 -8.03 79.00 2.15
C LEU A 266 -8.93 77.78 2.36
N THR A 267 -10.25 77.96 2.35
CA THR A 267 -11.21 76.85 2.47
C THR A 267 -11.06 75.84 1.33
N PHE A 268 -10.84 76.29 0.09
CA PHE A 268 -10.57 75.40 -1.04
C PHE A 268 -9.29 74.59 -0.84
N ALA A 269 -8.22 75.21 -0.34
CA ALA A 269 -6.97 74.51 -0.02
C ALA A 269 -7.16 73.47 1.11
N GLU A 270 -7.96 73.78 2.14
CA GLU A 270 -8.32 72.84 3.21
C GLU A 270 -9.13 71.65 2.66
N MET A 271 -10.15 71.91 1.82
CA MET A 271 -10.93 70.85 1.16
C MET A 271 -10.05 69.97 0.26
N GLN A 272 -9.12 70.57 -0.48
CA GLN A 272 -8.18 69.85 -1.33
C GLN A 272 -7.23 68.95 -0.54
N ALA A 273 -6.71 69.45 0.59
CA ALA A 273 -5.87 68.65 1.49
C ALA A 273 -6.65 67.48 2.13
N PHE A 274 -7.90 67.72 2.51
CA PHE A 274 -8.78 66.67 3.05
C PHE A 274 -9.05 65.57 2.01
N LEU A 275 -9.41 65.96 0.77
CA LEU A 275 -9.62 65.02 -0.33
C LEU A 275 -8.36 64.21 -0.63
N GLN A 276 -7.18 64.85 -0.64
CA GLN A 276 -5.92 64.14 -0.84
C GLN A 276 -5.70 63.06 0.22
N LYS A 277 -5.95 63.38 1.50
CA LYS A 277 -5.84 62.41 2.59
C LYS A 277 -6.80 61.23 2.40
N ARG A 278 -8.05 61.47 2.01
CA ARG A 278 -9.03 60.40 1.73
C ARG A 278 -8.61 59.50 0.56
N ARG A 279 -8.06 60.08 -0.52
CA ARG A 279 -7.48 59.30 -1.64
C ARG A 279 -6.25 58.49 -1.23
N GLU A 280 -5.48 58.94 -0.23
CA GLU A 280 -4.37 58.16 0.32
C GLU A 280 -4.88 56.95 1.12
N GLU A 281 -5.91 57.15 1.94
CA GLU A 281 -6.59 56.07 2.68
C GLU A 281 -7.21 55.04 1.72
N GLU A 282 -7.92 55.47 0.68
CA GLU A 282 -8.49 54.59 -0.36
C GLU A 282 -7.41 53.77 -1.10
N ARG A 283 -6.28 54.40 -1.43
CA ARG A 283 -5.16 53.69 -2.05
C ARG A 283 -4.55 52.65 -1.11
N ALA A 284 -4.43 52.97 0.19
CA ALA A 284 -3.93 52.04 1.18
C ALA A 284 -4.85 50.82 1.32
N THR A 285 -6.16 51.02 1.44
CA THR A 285 -7.13 49.91 1.53
C THR A 285 -7.17 49.08 0.25
N ASN A 286 -7.09 49.70 -0.93
CA ASN A 286 -7.00 48.99 -2.20
C ASN A 286 -5.75 48.11 -2.30
N GLU A 287 -4.59 48.57 -1.81
CA GLU A 287 -3.38 47.76 -1.79
C GLU A 287 -3.49 46.60 -0.79
N GLU A 288 -4.09 46.81 0.39
CA GLU A 288 -4.38 45.72 1.34
C GLU A 288 -5.28 44.64 0.71
N ILE A 289 -6.32 45.04 -0.02
CA ILE A 289 -7.24 44.13 -0.70
C ILE A 289 -6.52 43.33 -1.78
N LYS A 290 -5.63 43.99 -2.53
CA LYS A 290 -4.81 43.34 -3.54
C LYS A 290 -3.90 42.27 -2.92
N VAL A 291 -3.19 42.59 -1.83
CA VAL A 291 -2.34 41.62 -1.11
C VAL A 291 -3.15 40.42 -0.60
N ILE A 292 -4.32 40.67 0.00
CA ILE A 292 -5.21 39.60 0.47
C ILE A 292 -5.70 38.74 -0.70
N SER A 293 -6.03 39.35 -1.83
CA SER A 293 -6.51 38.66 -3.04
C SER A 293 -5.43 37.77 -3.66
N GLU A 294 -4.20 38.27 -3.75
CA GLU A 294 -3.04 37.50 -4.24
C GLU A 294 -2.74 36.29 -3.33
N GLU A 295 -2.80 36.48 -2.00
CA GLU A 295 -2.61 35.38 -1.05
C GLU A 295 -3.74 34.36 -1.13
N LEU A 296 -4.99 34.81 -1.32
CA LEU A 296 -6.14 33.93 -1.52
C LEU A 296 -5.99 33.11 -2.82
N GLU A 297 -5.54 33.72 -3.91
CA GLU A 297 -5.25 33.01 -5.16
C GLU A 297 -4.10 32.00 -4.99
N ARG A 298 -3.06 32.36 -4.24
CA ARG A 298 -1.96 31.44 -3.90
C ARG A 298 -2.46 30.24 -3.10
N LEU A 299 -3.28 30.46 -2.09
CA LEU A 299 -3.90 29.41 -1.29
C LEU A 299 -4.81 28.51 -2.16
N HIS A 300 -5.61 29.10 -3.06
CA HIS A 300 -6.41 28.34 -4.03
C HIS A 300 -5.55 27.46 -4.95
N LYS A 301 -4.43 27.98 -5.48
CA LYS A 301 -3.50 27.18 -6.30
C LYS A 301 -2.92 26.00 -5.52
N VAL A 302 -2.55 26.22 -4.26
CA VAL A 302 -2.05 25.17 -3.37
C VAL A 302 -3.14 24.13 -3.10
N LYS A 303 -4.36 24.56 -2.75
CA LYS A 303 -5.53 23.69 -2.54
C LYS A 303 -5.83 22.85 -3.78
N ASN A 304 -5.85 23.47 -4.97
CA ASN A 304 -6.09 22.78 -6.23
C ASN A 304 -4.98 21.78 -6.58
N ARG A 305 -3.70 22.12 -6.34
CA ARG A 305 -2.60 21.16 -6.51
C ARG A 305 -2.84 19.95 -5.62
N PHE A 306 -3.14 20.12 -4.34
CA PHE A 306 -3.41 18.98 -3.46
C PHE A 306 -4.66 18.19 -3.87
N ALA A 307 -5.69 18.83 -4.43
CA ALA A 307 -6.90 18.14 -4.89
C ALA A 307 -6.69 17.30 -6.16
N VAL A 308 -5.74 17.67 -7.02
CA VAL A 308 -5.43 16.97 -8.27
C VAL A 308 -4.26 16.01 -8.12
N ASP A 309 -3.23 16.41 -7.37
CA ASP A 309 -2.02 15.64 -7.04
C ASP A 309 -2.16 15.07 -5.63
N ILE A 310 -3.10 14.14 -5.49
CA ILE A 310 -3.34 13.43 -4.24
C ILE A 310 -2.30 12.33 -4.12
N MET A 311 -1.53 12.35 -3.05
CA MET A 311 -0.67 11.23 -2.66
C MET A 311 -1.54 10.02 -2.29
N VAL A 312 -1.64 9.06 -3.19
CA VAL A 312 -2.32 7.79 -2.95
C VAL A 312 -1.29 6.76 -2.49
N GLN A 313 -1.43 6.28 -1.26
CA GLN A 313 -0.63 5.16 -0.79
C GLN A 313 -1.14 3.85 -1.43
N VAL A 314 -0.32 3.25 -2.30
CA VAL A 314 -0.61 1.96 -2.92
C VAL A 314 0.26 0.89 -2.25
N LEU A 315 -0.37 -0.15 -1.71
CA LEU A 315 0.35 -1.31 -1.19
C LEU A 315 0.55 -2.34 -2.29
N LEU A 316 1.81 -2.54 -2.65
CA LEU A 316 2.24 -3.54 -3.62
C LEU A 316 2.96 -4.69 -2.91
N LYS A 317 2.75 -5.91 -3.39
CA LYS A 317 3.48 -7.09 -2.90
C LYS A 317 4.92 -7.07 -3.43
N GLN A 318 5.85 -7.74 -2.74
CA GLN A 318 7.26 -7.81 -3.14
C GLN A 318 7.47 -8.32 -4.58
N SER A 319 6.56 -9.16 -5.11
CA SER A 319 6.61 -9.64 -6.50
C SER A 319 6.03 -8.67 -7.54
N GLN A 320 5.51 -7.52 -7.11
CA GLN A 320 4.92 -6.47 -7.97
C GLN A 320 5.83 -5.23 -8.03
N VAL A 321 6.95 -5.26 -7.31
CA VAL A 321 7.93 -4.19 -7.20
C VAL A 321 9.27 -4.77 -7.63
N GLU A 322 9.83 -4.27 -8.71
CA GLU A 322 11.12 -4.74 -9.24
C GLU A 322 12.33 -3.99 -8.65
N VAL A 323 12.09 -3.07 -7.71
CA VAL A 323 13.15 -2.31 -7.05
C VAL A 323 13.89 -3.21 -6.05
N PRO A 324 15.23 -3.34 -6.15
CA PRO A 324 16.01 -4.13 -5.22
C PRO A 324 15.94 -3.52 -3.82
N ASN A 325 15.43 -4.30 -2.87
CA ASN A 325 15.20 -3.88 -1.49
C ASN A 325 16.49 -4.02 -0.67
N THR A 326 17.49 -3.20 -0.99
CA THR A 326 18.85 -3.28 -0.38
C THR A 326 18.95 -2.49 0.92
N GLU A 327 18.02 -1.55 1.15
CA GLU A 327 17.99 -0.67 2.34
C GLU A 327 16.66 -0.82 3.10
N LEU A 328 16.63 -0.39 4.37
CA LEU A 328 15.43 -0.39 5.22
C LEU A 328 14.28 0.44 4.61
N THR A 329 14.61 1.37 3.72
CA THR A 329 13.71 2.16 2.89
C THR A 329 14.15 2.06 1.44
N ALA A 330 13.37 1.38 0.60
CA ALA A 330 13.61 1.38 -0.84
C ALA A 330 13.39 2.78 -1.43
N ASP A 331 14.33 3.23 -2.25
CA ASP A 331 14.20 4.44 -3.05
C ASP A 331 13.40 4.14 -4.32
N TYR A 332 12.30 4.87 -4.51
CA TYR A 332 11.40 4.74 -5.66
C TYR A 332 11.50 5.93 -6.63
N SER A 333 12.50 6.80 -6.46
CA SER A 333 12.64 8.04 -7.24
C SER A 333 12.76 7.79 -8.75
N ASP A 334 13.36 6.66 -9.15
CA ASP A 334 13.51 6.24 -10.56
C ASP A 334 12.53 5.11 -10.95
N SER A 335 11.41 4.99 -10.25
CA SER A 335 10.41 3.95 -10.49
C SER A 335 9.22 4.47 -11.29
N VAL A 336 8.69 3.63 -12.20
CA VAL A 336 7.49 3.93 -12.98
C VAL A 336 6.39 2.90 -12.72
N LEU A 337 5.15 3.36 -12.59
CA LEU A 337 3.99 2.48 -12.45
C LEU A 337 3.58 1.95 -13.83
N LEU A 338 3.71 0.63 -14.03
CA LEU A 338 3.31 -0.03 -15.28
C LEU A 338 1.98 -0.76 -15.12
N HIS A 339 1.13 -0.64 -16.14
CA HIS A 339 -0.10 -1.42 -16.18
C HIS A 339 0.20 -2.91 -16.38
N ARG A 340 -0.47 -3.77 -15.61
CA ARG A 340 -0.24 -5.22 -15.59
C ARG A 340 -0.32 -5.89 -16.96
N SER A 341 -1.17 -5.39 -17.87
CA SER A 341 -1.32 -5.95 -19.22
C SER A 341 0.00 -5.96 -19.98
N VAL A 342 0.83 -4.93 -19.81
CA VAL A 342 2.12 -4.81 -20.51
C VAL A 342 3.03 -5.99 -20.16
N VAL A 343 3.11 -6.34 -18.87
CA VAL A 343 3.91 -7.46 -18.38
C VAL A 343 3.30 -8.79 -18.82
N GLU A 344 1.98 -8.94 -18.75
CA GLU A 344 1.30 -10.17 -19.17
C GLU A 344 1.45 -10.44 -20.66
N ASP A 345 1.37 -9.41 -21.50
CA ASP A 345 1.54 -9.54 -22.94
C ASP A 345 3.00 -9.86 -23.31
N LEU A 346 3.97 -9.27 -22.61
CA LEU A 346 5.37 -9.65 -22.73
C LEU A 346 5.59 -11.12 -22.35
N ASN A 347 5.01 -11.57 -21.24
CA ASN A 347 5.10 -12.96 -20.78
C ASN A 347 4.45 -13.95 -21.75
N LYS A 348 3.34 -13.59 -22.40
CA LYS A 348 2.76 -14.40 -23.49
C LYS A 348 3.73 -14.54 -24.65
N ASN A 349 4.39 -13.45 -25.06
CA ASN A 349 5.39 -13.49 -26.13
C ASN A 349 6.61 -14.33 -25.74
N ILE A 350 7.10 -14.22 -24.50
CA ILE A 350 8.19 -15.05 -23.99
C ILE A 350 7.80 -16.54 -24.00
N ARG A 351 6.56 -16.88 -23.65
CA ARG A 351 6.04 -18.25 -23.72
C ARG A 351 6.02 -18.83 -25.14
N VAL A 352 5.91 -18.02 -26.19
CA VAL A 352 6.10 -18.51 -27.57
C VAL A 352 7.51 -19.07 -27.77
N GLY A 353 8.52 -18.46 -27.13
CA GLY A 353 9.89 -18.96 -27.11
C GLY A 353 10.05 -20.34 -26.46
N GLN A 354 9.23 -20.69 -25.45
CA GLN A 354 9.23 -22.03 -24.85
C GLN A 354 8.90 -23.13 -25.87
N SER A 355 8.00 -22.85 -26.83
CA SER A 355 7.70 -23.83 -27.89
C SER A 355 8.94 -24.15 -28.73
N SER A 356 9.76 -23.13 -29.04
CA SER A 356 11.00 -23.33 -29.79
C SER A 356 12.02 -24.16 -29.00
N ILE A 357 12.12 -23.92 -27.69
CA ILE A 357 12.97 -24.71 -26.80
C ILE A 357 12.49 -26.17 -26.74
N SER A 358 11.18 -26.41 -26.62
CA SER A 358 10.63 -27.77 -26.66
C SER A 358 10.98 -28.50 -27.96
N THR A 359 10.81 -27.86 -29.11
CA THR A 359 11.21 -28.45 -30.40
C THR A 359 12.71 -28.73 -30.46
N MET A 360 13.56 -27.86 -29.91
CA MET A 360 15.00 -28.10 -29.82
C MET A 360 15.33 -29.30 -28.93
N VAL A 361 14.64 -29.47 -27.80
CA VAL A 361 14.81 -30.62 -26.90
C VAL A 361 14.40 -31.91 -27.60
N GLU A 362 13.26 -31.92 -28.27
CA GLU A 362 12.79 -33.06 -29.06
C GLU A 362 13.80 -33.44 -30.16
N CYS A 363 14.32 -32.46 -30.91
CA CYS A 363 15.35 -32.70 -31.93
C CYS A 363 16.64 -33.28 -31.33
N LYS A 364 17.06 -32.78 -30.17
CA LYS A 364 18.23 -33.28 -29.45
C LYS A 364 18.02 -34.72 -28.99
N ASP A 365 16.86 -35.04 -28.43
CA ASP A 365 16.54 -36.40 -27.98
C ASP A 365 16.38 -37.38 -29.15
N PHE A 366 15.81 -36.93 -30.27
CA PHE A 366 15.74 -37.71 -31.50
C PHE A 366 17.14 -38.07 -32.05
N ARG A 367 18.06 -37.09 -32.10
CA ARG A 367 19.46 -37.34 -32.48
C ARG A 367 20.16 -38.31 -31.54
N LYS A 368 19.97 -38.15 -30.23
CA LYS A 368 20.50 -39.09 -29.23
C LYS A 368 20.00 -40.51 -29.48
N HIS A 369 18.71 -40.66 -29.80
CA HIS A 369 18.13 -41.96 -30.12
C HIS A 369 18.75 -42.58 -31.37
N ILE A 370 18.93 -41.80 -32.45
CA ILE A 370 19.59 -42.28 -33.68
C ILE A 370 21.00 -42.80 -33.38
N ILE A 371 21.81 -42.02 -32.65
CA ILE A 371 23.19 -42.41 -32.30
C ILE A 371 23.20 -43.72 -31.50
N GLN A 372 22.26 -43.88 -30.56
CA GLN A 372 22.13 -45.10 -29.79
C GLN A 372 21.80 -46.31 -30.68
N GLN A 373 20.87 -46.14 -31.63
CA GLN A 373 20.49 -47.20 -32.58
C GLN A 373 21.65 -47.56 -33.51
N GLU A 374 22.40 -46.58 -34.02
CA GLU A 374 23.59 -46.81 -34.84
C GLU A 374 24.66 -47.60 -34.08
N TRP A 375 24.88 -47.26 -32.81
CA TRP A 375 25.80 -47.98 -31.94
C TRP A 375 25.36 -49.44 -31.74
N GLU A 376 24.07 -49.68 -31.46
CA GLU A 376 23.54 -51.04 -31.34
C GLU A 376 23.67 -51.83 -32.64
N HIS A 377 23.36 -51.21 -33.77
CA HIS A 377 23.52 -51.83 -35.08
C HIS A 377 24.98 -52.22 -35.33
N LYS A 378 25.93 -51.34 -34.98
CA LYS A 378 27.37 -51.61 -35.10
C LYS A 378 27.80 -52.76 -34.19
N LYS A 379 27.30 -52.81 -32.96
CA LYS A 379 27.55 -53.92 -32.03
C LYS A 379 27.05 -55.25 -32.59
N ARG A 380 25.79 -55.30 -33.07
CA ARG A 380 25.23 -56.52 -33.67
C ARG A 380 25.99 -56.95 -34.93
N ARG A 381 26.44 -56.00 -35.75
CA ARG A 381 27.27 -56.29 -36.93
C ARG A 381 28.59 -56.96 -36.55
N MET A 382 29.29 -56.44 -35.54
CA MET A 382 30.51 -57.09 -35.03
C MET A 382 30.24 -58.51 -34.49
N GLN A 383 29.10 -58.72 -33.83
CA GLN A 383 28.71 -60.06 -33.37
C GLN A 383 28.45 -61.02 -34.54
N ILE A 384 27.82 -60.54 -35.62
CA ILE A 384 27.62 -61.32 -36.84
C ILE A 384 28.97 -61.68 -37.47
N GLU A 385 29.88 -60.71 -37.58
CA GLU A 385 31.23 -60.92 -38.13
C GLU A 385 32.03 -61.95 -37.31
N ASP A 386 31.97 -61.87 -35.96
CA ASP A 386 32.60 -62.85 -35.06
C ASP A 386 32.03 -64.27 -35.27
N LEU A 387 30.69 -64.40 -35.33
CA LEU A 387 30.04 -65.69 -35.60
C LEU A 387 30.37 -66.23 -36.99
N GLN A 388 30.46 -65.37 -38.01
CA GLN A 388 30.91 -65.75 -39.35
C GLN A 388 32.38 -66.18 -39.34
N SER A 389 33.25 -65.53 -38.56
CA SER A 389 34.64 -65.96 -38.38
C SER A 389 34.71 -67.33 -37.73
N LYS A 390 34.02 -67.54 -36.61
CA LYS A 390 33.93 -68.84 -35.93
C LYS A 390 33.40 -69.93 -36.84
N THR A 391 32.40 -69.62 -37.66
CA THR A 391 31.86 -70.57 -38.64
C THR A 391 32.91 -70.95 -39.68
N ARG A 392 33.64 -69.96 -40.22
CA ARG A 392 34.76 -70.22 -41.15
C ARG A 392 35.85 -71.03 -40.47
N ASP A 393 36.23 -70.71 -39.24
CA ASP A 393 37.24 -71.43 -38.49
C ASP A 393 36.84 -72.90 -38.31
N ILE A 394 35.60 -73.17 -37.90
CA ILE A 394 35.04 -74.53 -37.79
C ILE A 394 35.05 -75.25 -39.15
N GLN A 395 34.65 -74.58 -40.23
CA GLN A 395 34.63 -75.16 -41.57
C GLN A 395 36.04 -75.47 -42.11
N THR A 396 37.03 -74.66 -41.74
CA THR A 396 38.43 -74.82 -42.17
C THR A 396 39.21 -75.75 -41.23
N PHE A 397 38.67 -76.02 -40.04
CA PHE A 397 39.26 -76.89 -39.03
C PHE A 397 39.35 -78.33 -39.54
N LYS A 398 40.57 -78.77 -39.85
CA LYS A 398 40.83 -80.17 -40.21
C LYS A 398 41.05 -80.98 -38.94
N ILE A 399 40.14 -81.92 -38.70
CA ILE A 399 40.21 -82.87 -37.58
C ILE A 399 41.38 -83.84 -37.81
N SER A 400 42.27 -84.00 -36.83
CA SER A 400 43.32 -85.04 -36.89
C SER A 400 42.70 -86.43 -36.66
N GLU A 401 43.31 -87.50 -37.20
CA GLU A 401 42.78 -88.86 -37.08
C GLU A 401 42.57 -89.29 -35.60
N GLU A 402 43.44 -88.87 -34.69
CA GLU A 402 43.28 -89.11 -33.24
C GLU A 402 42.05 -88.41 -32.65
N GLN A 403 41.76 -87.18 -33.08
CA GLN A 403 40.58 -86.43 -32.65
C GLN A 403 39.28 -87.02 -33.23
N ARG A 404 39.36 -87.62 -34.43
CA ARG A 404 38.22 -88.30 -35.07
C ARG A 404 37.78 -89.52 -34.28
N GLU A 405 38.71 -90.27 -33.71
CA GLU A 405 38.45 -91.47 -32.92
C GLU A 405 37.81 -91.14 -31.55
N VAL A 406 38.24 -90.04 -30.92
CA VAL A 406 37.62 -89.51 -29.69
C VAL A 406 36.21 -88.98 -29.94
N ILE A 407 35.97 -88.30 -31.07
CA ILE A 407 34.62 -87.84 -31.44
C ILE A 407 33.73 -89.02 -31.80
N LEU A 408 34.23 -90.07 -32.48
CA LEU A 408 33.48 -91.29 -32.79
C LEU A 408 33.12 -92.12 -31.55
N SER A 409 34.02 -92.19 -30.56
CA SER A 409 33.76 -92.87 -29.29
C SER A 409 32.80 -92.08 -28.40
N SER A 410 32.90 -90.74 -28.36
CA SER A 410 31.95 -89.89 -27.63
C SER A 410 30.58 -89.82 -28.30
N THR A 411 30.51 -89.82 -29.65
CA THR A 411 29.23 -89.86 -30.37
C THR A 411 28.51 -91.18 -30.18
N LYS A 412 29.20 -92.33 -30.08
CA LYS A 412 28.54 -93.61 -29.72
C LYS A 412 27.94 -93.60 -28.31
N SER A 413 28.57 -92.94 -27.33
CA SER A 413 28.00 -92.81 -25.98
C SER A 413 26.86 -91.79 -25.93
N HIS A 414 27.00 -90.67 -26.66
CA HIS A 414 25.95 -89.66 -26.79
C HIS A 414 24.73 -90.17 -27.57
N LEU A 415 24.89 -90.93 -28.65
CA LEU A 415 23.76 -91.51 -29.39
C LEU A 415 22.98 -92.49 -28.51
N LYS A 416 23.67 -93.32 -27.73
CA LYS A 416 23.03 -94.22 -26.75
C LYS A 416 22.29 -93.44 -25.67
N ASN A 417 22.87 -92.34 -25.16
CA ASN A 417 22.22 -91.47 -24.18
C ASN A 417 21.01 -90.72 -24.77
N VAL A 418 21.10 -90.26 -26.02
CA VAL A 418 20.01 -89.59 -26.73
C VAL A 418 18.89 -90.57 -27.05
N GLU A 419 19.19 -91.79 -27.50
CA GLU A 419 18.19 -92.86 -27.71
C GLU A 419 17.57 -93.33 -26.40
N HIS A 420 18.36 -93.45 -25.32
CA HIS A 420 17.83 -93.77 -24.01
C HIS A 420 16.88 -92.68 -23.51
N ARG A 421 17.26 -91.40 -23.66
CA ARG A 421 16.40 -90.26 -23.35
C ARG A 421 15.15 -90.24 -24.23
N ARG A 422 15.27 -90.52 -25.54
CA ARG A 422 14.13 -90.59 -26.46
C ARG A 422 13.15 -91.71 -26.07
N LYS A 423 13.64 -92.91 -25.75
CA LYS A 423 12.79 -94.03 -25.26
C LYS A 423 12.14 -93.69 -23.92
N LYS A 424 12.84 -92.98 -23.03
CA LYS A 424 12.29 -92.53 -21.74
C LYS A 424 11.23 -91.45 -21.91
N ILE A 425 11.41 -90.54 -22.87
CA ILE A 425 10.41 -89.55 -23.27
C ILE A 425 9.17 -90.26 -23.84
N GLU A 426 9.31 -91.21 -24.76
CA GLU A 426 8.17 -92.00 -25.27
C GLU A 426 7.42 -92.76 -24.18
N GLN A 427 8.15 -93.32 -23.20
CA GLN A 427 7.53 -94.03 -22.08
C GLN A 427 6.77 -93.07 -21.14
N LEU A 428 7.33 -91.89 -20.88
CA LEU A 428 6.67 -90.82 -20.13
C LEU A 428 5.45 -90.28 -20.90
N GLU A 429 5.55 -90.12 -22.21
CA GLU A 429 4.41 -89.71 -23.06
C GLU A 429 3.29 -90.75 -23.03
N ARG A 430 3.59 -92.06 -23.05
CA ARG A 430 2.57 -93.11 -22.87
C ARG A 430 1.95 -93.07 -21.47
N GLN A 431 2.74 -92.84 -20.43
CA GLN A 431 2.23 -92.68 -19.06
C GLN A 431 1.35 -91.44 -18.95
N VAL A 432 1.78 -90.29 -19.46
CA VAL A 432 0.98 -89.06 -19.51
C VAL A 432 -0.31 -89.30 -20.31
N LYS A 433 -0.25 -90.00 -21.44
CA LYS A 433 -1.45 -90.30 -22.24
C LYS A 433 -2.42 -91.21 -21.50
N MET A 434 -1.92 -92.19 -20.74
CA MET A 434 -2.73 -93.01 -19.85
C MET A 434 -3.30 -92.19 -18.69
N TYR A 435 -2.51 -91.35 -18.02
CA TYR A 435 -2.98 -90.46 -16.95
C TYR A 435 -3.99 -89.44 -17.46
N VAL A 436 -3.82 -88.91 -18.67
CA VAL A 436 -4.80 -88.03 -19.32
C VAL A 436 -6.05 -88.82 -19.65
N TYR A 437 -5.97 -90.05 -20.14
CA TYR A 437 -7.15 -90.87 -20.41
C TYR A 437 -7.92 -91.19 -19.11
N THR A 438 -7.22 -91.57 -18.03
CA THR A 438 -7.80 -91.81 -16.70
C THR A 438 -8.35 -90.53 -16.08
N PHE A 439 -7.65 -89.40 -16.24
CA PHE A 439 -8.08 -88.09 -15.74
C PHE A 439 -9.29 -87.57 -16.53
N VAL A 440 -9.33 -87.73 -17.85
CA VAL A 440 -10.50 -87.39 -18.69
C VAL A 440 -11.71 -88.23 -18.29
N TRP A 441 -11.53 -89.55 -18.08
CA TRP A 441 -12.60 -90.43 -17.58
C TRP A 441 -13.10 -90.04 -16.18
N PHE A 442 -12.20 -89.55 -15.30
CA PHE A 442 -12.52 -89.12 -13.94
C PHE A 442 -13.11 -87.68 -13.89
N VAL A 443 -12.73 -86.82 -14.85
CA VAL A 443 -13.21 -85.43 -14.99
C VAL A 443 -14.55 -85.35 -15.71
N GLU A 444 -14.86 -86.30 -16.59
CA GLU A 444 -16.18 -86.43 -17.23
C GLU A 444 -17.29 -86.87 -16.26
N THR A 445 -16.95 -87.32 -15.04
CA THR A 445 -17.94 -87.73 -14.02
C THR A 445 -18.06 -86.81 -12.80
N ASP A 446 -17.21 -85.79 -12.61
CA ASP A 446 -17.51 -84.62 -11.75
C ASP A 446 -16.38 -83.58 -11.79
N ASN A 447 -16.47 -82.56 -12.66
CA ASN A 447 -15.53 -81.42 -12.62
C ASN A 447 -16.20 -80.04 -12.79
N PRO A 448 -16.18 -79.17 -11.76
CA PRO A 448 -16.78 -77.84 -11.77
C PRO A 448 -16.03 -76.76 -12.57
N SER A 449 -14.84 -77.04 -13.15
CA SER A 449 -14.08 -76.00 -13.87
C SER A 449 -14.58 -75.70 -15.30
N LEU A 450 -15.15 -76.69 -16.00
CA LEU A 450 -15.72 -76.47 -17.34
C LEU A 450 -16.99 -75.60 -17.28
N LYS A 451 -17.83 -75.78 -16.24
CA LYS A 451 -18.99 -74.89 -15.98
C LYS A 451 -18.56 -73.47 -15.61
N ALA A 452 -17.37 -73.27 -15.03
CA ALA A 452 -16.88 -71.95 -14.63
C ALA A 452 -16.40 -71.13 -15.83
N GLU A 453 -15.70 -71.74 -16.78
CA GLU A 453 -15.23 -71.06 -18.00
C GLU A 453 -16.41 -70.71 -18.93
N GLU A 454 -17.37 -71.61 -19.09
CA GLU A 454 -18.62 -71.33 -19.83
C GLU A 454 -19.43 -70.21 -19.17
N ARG A 455 -19.59 -70.23 -17.84
CA ARG A 455 -20.24 -69.13 -17.10
C ARG A 455 -19.48 -67.82 -17.25
N TYR A 456 -18.15 -67.84 -17.25
CA TYR A 456 -17.36 -66.63 -17.40
C TYR A 456 -17.53 -66.01 -18.80
N GLN A 457 -17.49 -66.84 -19.85
CA GLN A 457 -17.78 -66.41 -21.22
C GLN A 457 -19.23 -65.91 -21.37
N GLU A 458 -20.20 -66.58 -20.74
CA GLU A 458 -21.60 -66.14 -20.74
C GLU A 458 -21.77 -64.78 -20.01
N ILE A 459 -21.09 -64.58 -18.88
CA ILE A 459 -21.10 -63.30 -18.14
C ILE A 459 -20.49 -62.18 -19.00
N LEU A 460 -19.37 -62.45 -19.69
CA LEU A 460 -18.75 -61.47 -20.58
C LEU A 460 -19.66 -61.11 -21.77
N GLN A 461 -20.32 -62.09 -22.38
CA GLN A 461 -21.28 -61.84 -23.45
C GLN A 461 -22.51 -61.06 -22.96
N ARG A 462 -23.08 -61.43 -21.80
CA ARG A 462 -24.18 -60.68 -21.17
C ARG A 462 -23.78 -59.25 -20.83
N ARG A 463 -22.54 -59.02 -20.37
CA ARG A 463 -22.04 -57.68 -20.07
C ARG A 463 -21.93 -56.84 -21.34
N LYS A 464 -21.32 -57.37 -22.41
CA LYS A 464 -21.26 -56.70 -23.72
C LYS A 464 -22.65 -56.36 -24.26
N LEU A 465 -23.60 -57.29 -24.16
CA LEU A 465 -24.97 -57.06 -24.62
C LEU A 465 -25.68 -55.99 -23.78
N LYS A 466 -25.43 -55.95 -22.47
CA LYS A 466 -25.98 -54.93 -21.57
C LYS A 466 -25.39 -53.55 -21.85
N ASP A 467 -24.09 -53.46 -22.07
CA ASP A 467 -23.41 -52.20 -22.39
C ASP A 467 -23.89 -51.68 -23.76
N LEU A 468 -24.11 -52.57 -24.74
CA LEU A 468 -24.69 -52.21 -26.04
C LEU A 468 -26.14 -51.73 -25.90
N ALA A 469 -26.97 -52.42 -25.11
CA ALA A 469 -28.35 -52.01 -24.85
C ALA A 469 -28.41 -50.66 -24.11
N GLN A 470 -27.49 -50.40 -23.19
CA GLN A 470 -27.42 -49.13 -22.47
C GLN A 470 -27.00 -47.99 -23.39
N ALA A 471 -26.01 -48.21 -24.27
CA ALA A 471 -25.65 -47.24 -25.31
C ALA A 471 -26.83 -46.96 -26.27
N GLN A 472 -27.58 -47.98 -26.67
CA GLN A 472 -28.78 -47.82 -27.50
C GLN A 472 -29.90 -47.07 -26.76
N VAL A 473 -30.08 -47.28 -25.46
CA VAL A 473 -31.06 -46.53 -24.65
C VAL A 473 -30.66 -45.07 -24.51
N GLU A 474 -29.36 -44.78 -24.32
CA GLU A 474 -28.85 -43.41 -24.27
C GLU A 474 -29.03 -42.70 -25.62
N GLU A 475 -28.73 -43.39 -26.73
CA GLU A 475 -28.93 -42.87 -28.09
C GLU A 475 -30.41 -42.65 -28.41
N LEU A 476 -31.29 -43.60 -28.06
CA LEU A 476 -32.75 -43.44 -28.20
C LEU A 476 -33.27 -42.32 -27.29
N GLY A 477 -32.73 -42.15 -26.09
CA GLY A 477 -33.06 -41.06 -25.18
C GLY A 477 -32.68 -39.70 -25.76
N PHE A 478 -31.50 -39.60 -26.36
CA PHE A 478 -31.06 -38.40 -27.08
C PHE A 478 -31.95 -38.12 -28.30
N LEU A 479 -32.26 -39.12 -29.11
CA LEU A 479 -33.14 -38.99 -30.26
C LEU A 479 -34.58 -38.62 -29.84
N TRP A 480 -35.11 -39.18 -28.76
CA TRP A 480 -36.41 -38.80 -28.20
C TRP A 480 -36.44 -37.37 -27.69
N ALA A 481 -35.40 -36.94 -26.98
CA ALA A 481 -35.27 -35.55 -26.54
C ALA A 481 -35.22 -34.59 -27.74
N GLU A 482 -34.51 -34.96 -28.80
CA GLU A 482 -34.43 -34.16 -30.03
C GLU A 482 -35.77 -34.16 -30.80
N VAL A 483 -36.48 -35.28 -30.86
CA VAL A 483 -37.84 -35.35 -31.43
C VAL A 483 -38.81 -34.50 -30.63
N GLU A 484 -38.75 -34.53 -29.29
CA GLU A 484 -39.63 -33.72 -28.44
C GLU A 484 -39.28 -32.23 -28.52
N ARG A 485 -37.99 -31.90 -28.67
CA ARG A 485 -37.52 -30.54 -29.00
C ARG A 485 -38.02 -30.07 -30.37
N LEU A 486 -38.01 -30.95 -31.37
CA LEU A 486 -38.53 -30.65 -32.70
C LEU A 486 -40.06 -30.57 -32.72
N ARG A 487 -40.77 -31.38 -31.92
CA ARG A 487 -42.22 -31.27 -31.71
C ARG A 487 -42.57 -29.95 -31.06
N THR A 488 -41.94 -29.58 -29.95
CA THR A 488 -42.14 -28.27 -29.30
C THR A 488 -41.75 -27.09 -30.18
N LYS A 489 -40.81 -27.26 -31.12
CA LYS A 489 -40.43 -26.24 -32.11
C LYS A 489 -41.35 -26.16 -33.35
N ASN A 490 -42.05 -27.24 -33.70
CA ASN A 490 -42.98 -27.31 -34.84
C ASN A 490 -44.46 -27.32 -34.44
N PHE A 491 -44.80 -27.13 -33.16
CA PHE A 491 -46.18 -26.88 -32.74
C PHE A 491 -46.61 -25.47 -33.18
N PRO A 492 -47.65 -25.33 -34.02
CA PRO A 492 -48.25 -24.03 -34.29
C PRO A 492 -48.95 -23.52 -33.04
N SER A 493 -48.53 -22.36 -32.53
CA SER A 493 -49.28 -21.60 -31.54
C SER A 493 -50.59 -21.10 -32.15
N LEU A 494 -51.72 -21.70 -31.75
CA LEU A 494 -53.06 -21.15 -31.98
C LEU A 494 -53.71 -20.86 -30.62
N ASN A 495 -53.90 -19.57 -30.36
CA ASN A 495 -54.73 -19.00 -29.31
C ASN A 495 -56.22 -19.29 -29.59
N HIS A 496 -57.00 -19.62 -28.56
CA HIS A 496 -58.21 -18.90 -28.09
C HIS A 496 -59.15 -19.80 -27.25
N GLN A 497 -59.49 -19.31 -26.06
CA GLN A 497 -60.83 -19.17 -25.46
C GLN A 497 -61.91 -20.27 -25.61
N CYS A 498 -62.60 -20.48 -24.47
CA CYS A 498 -63.99 -20.96 -24.32
C CYS A 498 -64.23 -22.48 -24.27
N ILE A 499 -64.43 -23.01 -23.06
CA ILE A 499 -65.74 -23.45 -22.51
C ILE A 499 -65.56 -24.52 -21.41
N LEU A 500 -65.99 -24.09 -20.22
CA LEU A 500 -66.71 -24.81 -19.17
C LEU A 500 -66.22 -26.20 -18.71
N GLY A 501 -65.79 -26.20 -17.44
CA GLY A 501 -66.62 -26.80 -16.39
C GLY A 501 -66.26 -28.23 -16.01
N GLY A 502 -66.18 -28.47 -14.70
CA GLY A 502 -66.27 -29.83 -14.17
C GLY A 502 -65.43 -30.06 -12.93
N ASN A 503 -65.96 -29.61 -11.80
CA ASN A 503 -65.58 -29.95 -10.45
C ASN A 503 -65.05 -31.40 -10.26
N LEU A 504 -63.94 -31.50 -9.52
CA LEU A 504 -63.64 -32.66 -8.66
C LEU A 504 -64.84 -32.95 -7.74
N PRO A 505 -65.10 -34.24 -7.41
CA PRO A 505 -64.61 -34.70 -6.11
C PRO A 505 -64.23 -36.20 -6.01
N MET A 506 -63.38 -36.45 -5.01
CA MET A 506 -63.42 -37.52 -4.00
C MET A 506 -63.27 -39.02 -4.36
N VAL A 507 -62.27 -39.60 -3.69
CA VAL A 507 -62.33 -40.77 -2.77
C VAL A 507 -62.55 -42.16 -3.38
N CYS A 508 -61.52 -43.01 -3.24
CA CYS A 508 -61.46 -44.10 -2.25
C CYS A 508 -60.00 -44.50 -2.03
#